data_AF-A0A0D0Q450-F1
#
_entry.id   AF-A0A0D0Q450-F1
#
_cell.length_a   1.000
_cell.length_b   1.000
_cell.length_c   1.000
_cell.angle_alpha   90.00
_cell.angle_beta   90.00
_cell.angle_gamma   90.00
#
_symmetry.space_group_name_H-M   'P 1'
#
loop_
_entity.id
_entity.type
_entity.pdbx_description
1 polymer ?
#
loop_
_entity_poly.entity_id
_entity_poly.type
_entity_poly.pdbx_seq_one_letter_code
_entity_poly.pdbx_strand_id
1 'polypeptide(L)'
;MRVDKKRILNPDCNAWYVVPAIALSLFVFAYSTRLGQVSILLFYSVWFGPLMFAPWLLLRRPWPVLALLGVSALFVASVIWSEAPSTTLRSSIQYGTTVACALIAARMTSVPNLALGGSIGGLFIMIYSMINGGYSYDFIDGTYAFTGAFASKNQLGYQATLAIIFSLSLIGLFRAPRPVVIFAVITTVISARLMFLSDSATSLLTAGAALATFFLARIIVALAPMQRRAAVTLLVSGALATAITAYRAGAFDAVLAAFGKDATLTGRTYLWNQAIEIGGARPILGLGYNAFWVAGRPDAERLWDEFYITGRTGFRLPQSSGSVLRRPRPSGARRDICDLRASSGLAHAGARCGQSEWFGRPVCRACPTFSSQVGV
;
A
#
# COMPACT_ATOMS: atom_id res chain seq x y z
N MET A 1 -6.86 -11.65 38.82
CA MET A 1 -6.66 -12.81 37.92
C MET A 1 -5.18 -12.96 37.58
N ARG A 2 -4.50 -14.00 38.06
CA ARG A 2 -3.14 -14.33 37.58
C ARG A 2 -3.30 -15.01 36.21
N VAL A 3 -3.01 -14.30 35.14
CA VAL A 3 -3.05 -14.86 33.79
C VAL A 3 -1.95 -15.91 33.66
N ASP A 4 -2.31 -17.15 33.32
CA ASP A 4 -1.33 -18.22 33.14
C ASP A 4 -0.47 -17.95 31.89
N LYS A 5 0.75 -17.48 32.14
CA LYS A 5 1.73 -17.13 31.10
C LYS A 5 2.02 -18.31 30.16
N LYS A 6 1.99 -19.55 30.66
CA LYS A 6 2.25 -20.75 29.85
C LYS A 6 1.13 -20.99 28.84
N ARG A 7 -0.12 -20.66 29.20
CA ARG A 7 -1.28 -20.79 28.32
C ARG A 7 -1.28 -19.77 27.18
N ILE A 8 -0.73 -18.57 27.40
CA ILE A 8 -0.56 -17.55 26.35
C ILE A 8 0.52 -17.97 25.33
N LEU A 9 1.59 -18.58 25.79
CA LEU A 9 2.73 -18.92 24.95
C LEU A 9 2.51 -20.18 24.10
N ASN A 10 1.58 -21.06 24.50
CA ASN A 10 1.32 -22.31 23.78
C ASN A 10 0.40 -22.08 22.55
N PRO A 11 0.89 -22.32 21.30
CA PRO A 11 0.11 -22.10 20.07
C PRO A 11 -1.21 -22.87 19.98
N ASP A 12 -1.35 -23.98 20.71
CA ASP A 12 -2.54 -24.82 20.68
C ASP A 12 -3.68 -24.25 21.55
N CYS A 13 -3.33 -23.47 22.58
CA CYS A 13 -4.28 -22.99 23.60
C CYS A 13 -4.44 -21.47 23.64
N ASN A 14 -3.65 -20.74 22.84
CA ASN A 14 -3.58 -19.28 22.88
C ASN A 14 -4.46 -18.55 21.86
N ALA A 15 -5.34 -19.26 21.16
CA ALA A 15 -6.22 -18.69 20.14
C ALA A 15 -7.02 -17.49 20.66
N TRP A 16 -7.52 -17.55 21.90
CA TRP A 16 -8.27 -16.46 22.54
C TRP A 16 -7.51 -15.14 22.65
N TYR A 17 -6.17 -15.18 22.65
CA TYR A 17 -5.31 -14.01 22.73
C TYR A 17 -4.72 -13.65 21.36
N VAL A 18 -4.16 -14.64 20.65
CA VAL A 18 -3.44 -14.43 19.39
C VAL A 18 -4.38 -14.02 18.24
N VAL A 19 -5.58 -14.58 18.16
CA VAL A 19 -6.53 -14.26 17.09
C VAL A 19 -6.97 -12.79 17.14
N PRO A 20 -7.46 -12.24 18.27
CA PRO A 20 -7.80 -10.82 18.34
C PRO A 20 -6.56 -9.92 18.24
N ALA A 21 -5.41 -10.35 18.76
CA ALA A 21 -4.13 -9.65 18.61
C ALA A 21 -3.75 -9.43 17.14
N ILE A 22 -3.87 -10.47 16.30
CA ILE A 22 -3.58 -10.39 14.87
C ILE A 22 -4.62 -9.53 14.15
N ALA A 23 -5.90 -9.71 14.45
CA ALA A 23 -6.97 -8.91 13.85
C ALA A 23 -6.78 -7.41 14.13
N LEU A 24 -6.47 -7.05 15.38
CA LEU A 24 -6.15 -5.68 15.78
C LEU A 24 -4.90 -5.17 15.06
N SER A 25 -3.83 -5.97 15.00
CA SER A 25 -2.58 -5.58 14.35
C SER A 25 -2.79 -5.25 12.87
N LEU A 26 -3.53 -6.09 12.14
CA LEU A 26 -3.84 -5.84 10.72
C LEU A 26 -4.66 -4.56 10.54
N PHE A 27 -5.70 -4.37 11.36
CA PHE A 27 -6.53 -3.16 11.31
C PHE A 27 -5.70 -1.89 11.57
N VAL A 28 -4.86 -1.95 12.61
CA VAL A 28 -3.97 -0.88 13.02
C VAL A 28 -2.94 -0.56 11.94
N PHE A 29 -2.34 -1.55 11.30
CA PHE A 29 -1.39 -1.32 10.20
C PHE A 29 -2.06 -0.76 8.95
N ALA A 30 -3.24 -1.29 8.60
CA ALA A 30 -4.03 -0.80 7.48
C ALA A 30 -4.36 0.69 7.61
N TYR A 31 -4.70 1.15 8.82
CA TYR A 31 -5.10 2.53 9.08
C TYR A 31 -4.07 3.33 9.89
N SER A 32 -2.80 2.91 9.87
CA SER A 32 -1.72 3.56 10.63
C SER A 32 -1.57 5.05 10.29
N THR A 33 -1.78 5.43 9.03
CA THR A 33 -1.73 6.84 8.60
C THR A 33 -2.90 7.67 9.13
N ARG A 34 -4.04 7.06 9.46
CA ARG A 34 -5.20 7.74 10.04
C ARG A 34 -5.13 7.78 11.57
N LEU A 35 -4.68 6.68 12.19
CA LEU A 35 -4.61 6.54 13.65
C LEU A 35 -3.34 7.18 14.25
N GLY A 36 -2.32 7.44 13.43
CA GLY A 36 -1.08 8.08 13.89
C GLY A 36 -0.42 7.30 15.03
N GLN A 37 -0.05 7.98 16.10
CA GLN A 37 0.65 7.39 17.25
C GLN A 37 -0.18 6.34 18.00
N VAL A 38 -1.51 6.43 17.96
CA VAL A 38 -2.42 5.44 18.59
C VAL A 38 -2.20 4.05 18.00
N SER A 39 -1.84 3.97 16.71
CA SER A 39 -1.54 2.69 16.06
C SER A 39 -0.37 1.96 16.74
N ILE A 40 0.69 2.69 17.08
CA ILE A 40 1.89 2.15 17.72
C ILE A 40 1.54 1.64 19.12
N LEU A 41 0.80 2.43 19.88
CA LEU A 41 0.39 2.09 21.25
C LEU A 41 -0.51 0.85 21.28
N LEU A 42 -1.48 0.74 20.37
CA LEU A 42 -2.34 -0.44 20.27
C LEU A 42 -1.55 -1.68 19.91
N PHE A 43 -0.65 -1.59 18.92
CA PHE A 43 0.21 -2.71 18.55
C PHE A 43 1.11 -3.15 19.72
N TYR A 44 1.73 -2.22 20.45
CA TYR A 44 2.58 -2.53 21.60
C TYR A 44 1.78 -3.05 22.80
N SER A 45 0.57 -2.53 23.04
CA SER A 45 -0.28 -3.00 24.14
C SER A 45 -0.55 -4.49 24.08
N VAL A 46 -0.61 -5.03 22.86
CA VAL A 46 -0.78 -6.44 22.60
C VAL A 46 0.57 -7.15 22.69
N TRP A 47 1.53 -6.86 21.82
CA TRP A 47 2.70 -7.73 21.65
C TRP A 47 3.87 -7.46 22.62
N PHE A 48 3.89 -6.31 23.29
CA PHE A 48 4.97 -5.96 24.21
C PHE A 48 4.90 -6.76 25.52
N GLY A 49 3.70 -7.14 25.98
CA GLY A 49 3.52 -8.01 27.15
C GLY A 49 4.22 -9.36 26.98
N PRO A 50 3.91 -10.14 25.93
CA PRO A 50 4.65 -11.37 25.61
C PRO A 50 6.15 -11.16 25.42
N LEU A 51 6.58 -10.02 24.86
CA LEU A 51 7.99 -9.66 24.74
C LEU A 51 8.68 -9.51 26.11
N MET A 52 8.03 -8.85 27.06
CA MET A 52 8.57 -8.64 28.40
C MET A 52 8.63 -9.93 29.21
N PHE A 53 7.59 -10.76 29.15
CA PHE A 53 7.50 -11.96 29.99
C PHE A 53 8.13 -13.20 29.38
N ALA A 54 8.41 -13.19 28.06
CA ALA A 54 8.96 -14.34 27.35
C ALA A 54 10.07 -13.98 26.33
N PRO A 55 11.08 -13.16 26.71
CA PRO A 55 12.12 -12.71 25.78
C PRO A 55 12.99 -13.87 25.25
N TRP A 56 13.08 -14.97 25.98
CA TRP A 56 13.81 -16.17 25.55
C TRP A 56 13.24 -16.80 24.27
N LEU A 57 12.00 -16.49 23.86
CA LEU A 57 11.47 -16.91 22.55
C LEU A 57 12.30 -16.35 21.39
N LEU A 58 12.91 -15.18 21.56
CA LEU A 58 13.80 -14.59 20.55
C LEU A 58 15.11 -15.37 20.42
N LEU A 59 15.56 -16.04 21.48
CA LEU A 59 16.79 -16.84 21.48
C LEU A 59 16.59 -18.21 20.78
N ARG A 60 15.33 -18.60 20.51
CA ARG A 60 15.02 -19.90 19.88
C ARG A 60 15.34 -19.88 18.39
N ARG A 61 16.40 -20.58 17.96
CA ARG A 61 17.00 -20.49 16.61
C ARG A 61 17.50 -19.07 16.34
N PRO A 62 18.71 -18.73 16.81
CA PRO A 62 19.19 -17.34 16.82
C PRO A 62 19.48 -16.82 15.41
N TRP A 63 19.90 -17.66 14.46
CA TRP A 63 20.36 -17.17 13.15
C TRP A 63 19.36 -16.27 12.40
N PRO A 64 18.07 -16.63 12.21
CA PRO A 64 17.10 -15.74 11.57
C PRO A 64 16.79 -14.48 12.40
N VAL A 65 16.85 -14.59 13.72
CA VAL A 65 16.58 -13.47 14.64
C VAL A 65 17.73 -12.47 14.62
N LEU A 66 18.97 -12.96 14.61
CA LEU A 66 20.18 -12.15 14.47
C LEU A 66 20.21 -11.43 13.12
N ALA A 67 19.77 -12.06 12.05
CA ALA A 67 19.66 -11.39 10.75
C ALA A 67 18.66 -10.21 10.80
N LEU A 68 17.45 -10.44 11.32
CA LEU A 68 16.38 -9.43 11.37
C LEU A 68 16.67 -8.30 12.37
N LEU A 69 17.20 -8.63 13.55
CA LEU A 69 17.62 -7.64 14.53
C LEU A 69 18.95 -6.97 14.16
N GLY A 70 19.82 -7.65 13.40
CA GLY A 70 21.06 -7.09 12.86
C GLY A 70 20.80 -5.95 11.88
N VAL A 71 19.79 -6.10 11.00
CA VAL A 71 19.32 -4.99 10.16
C VAL A 71 18.83 -3.81 11.02
N SER A 72 18.10 -4.10 12.10
CA SER A 72 17.63 -3.06 13.04
C SER A 72 18.81 -2.36 13.73
N ALA A 73 19.84 -3.10 14.12
CA ALA A 73 21.06 -2.55 14.69
C ALA A 73 21.82 -1.69 13.68
N LEU A 74 21.87 -2.08 12.40
CA LEU A 74 22.44 -1.26 11.33
C LEU A 74 21.68 0.06 11.16
N PHE A 75 20.35 0.06 11.26
CA PHE A 75 19.57 1.29 11.22
C PHE A 75 19.85 2.20 12.42
N VAL A 76 20.08 1.63 13.61
CA VAL A 76 20.51 2.40 14.78
C VAL A 76 21.92 2.94 14.59
N ALA A 77 22.86 2.14 14.08
CA ALA A 77 24.22 2.59 13.77
C ALA A 77 24.20 3.76 12.76
N SER A 78 23.24 3.74 11.81
CA SER A 78 23.09 4.79 10.81
C SER A 78 22.78 6.17 11.34
N VAL A 79 22.44 6.30 12.63
CA VAL A 79 22.32 7.60 13.32
C VAL A 79 23.64 8.39 13.28
N ILE A 80 24.78 7.69 13.31
CA ILE A 80 26.11 8.32 13.40
C ILE A 80 26.44 9.15 12.15
N TRP A 81 26.00 8.72 10.98
CA TRP A 81 26.26 9.40 9.69
C TRP A 81 25.00 9.96 9.02
N SER A 82 23.86 9.94 9.71
CA SER A 82 22.59 10.41 9.17
C SER A 82 22.55 11.92 9.02
N GLU A 83 21.95 12.41 7.95
CA GLU A 83 21.65 13.84 7.78
C GLU A 83 20.48 14.32 8.66
N ALA A 84 19.68 13.40 9.19
CA ALA A 84 18.61 13.69 10.13
C ALA A 84 18.66 12.75 11.35
N PRO A 85 19.64 12.91 12.27
CA PRO A 85 19.90 11.95 13.35
C PRO A 85 18.69 11.68 14.26
N SER A 86 17.89 12.69 14.57
CA SER A 86 16.70 12.57 15.42
C SER A 86 15.61 11.71 14.77
N THR A 87 15.31 11.95 13.49
CA THR A 87 14.34 11.16 12.71
C THR A 87 14.83 9.73 12.51
N THR A 88 16.12 9.55 12.22
CA THR A 88 16.74 8.23 12.09
C THR A 88 16.66 7.46 13.40
N LEU A 89 17.07 8.04 14.53
CA LEU A 89 17.04 7.37 15.83
C LEU A 89 15.63 6.89 16.18
N ARG A 90 14.63 7.78 16.07
CA ARG A 90 13.22 7.44 16.34
C ARG A 90 12.73 6.32 15.43
N SER A 91 13.00 6.41 14.12
CA SER A 91 12.55 5.43 13.13
C SER A 91 13.23 4.07 13.34
N SER A 92 14.52 4.05 13.67
CA SER A 92 15.30 2.85 13.92
C SER A 92 14.83 2.11 15.18
N ILE A 93 14.56 2.83 16.27
CA ILE A 93 13.99 2.25 17.49
C ILE A 93 12.60 1.68 17.22
N GLN A 94 11.74 2.43 16.52
CA GLN A 94 10.40 1.97 16.16
C GLN A 94 10.46 0.70 15.29
N TYR A 95 11.36 0.66 14.30
CA TYR A 95 11.57 -0.52 13.46
C TYR A 95 12.02 -1.72 14.30
N GLY A 96 13.07 -1.57 15.11
CA GLY A 96 13.62 -2.66 15.92
C GLY A 96 12.60 -3.24 16.93
N THR A 97 11.86 -2.37 17.61
CA THR A 97 10.80 -2.81 18.55
C THR A 97 9.63 -3.46 17.82
N THR A 98 9.26 -2.99 16.63
CA THR A 98 8.25 -3.63 15.77
C THR A 98 8.70 -5.02 15.31
N VAL A 99 9.96 -5.16 14.87
CA VAL A 99 10.55 -6.44 14.47
C VAL A 99 10.57 -7.42 15.64
N ALA A 100 10.97 -6.98 16.84
CA ALA A 100 10.96 -7.82 18.04
C ALA A 100 9.54 -8.31 18.39
N CYS A 101 8.53 -7.43 18.33
CA CYS A 101 7.13 -7.81 18.53
C CYS A 101 6.65 -8.79 17.47
N ALA A 102 6.96 -8.55 16.19
CA ALA A 102 6.59 -9.42 15.08
C ALA A 102 7.24 -10.81 15.19
N LEU A 103 8.49 -10.88 15.63
CA LEU A 103 9.18 -12.14 15.87
C LEU A 103 8.50 -12.97 16.96
N ILE A 104 8.11 -12.35 18.07
CA ILE A 104 7.40 -13.04 19.15
C ILE A 104 6.01 -13.46 18.70
N ALA A 105 5.29 -12.59 18.00
CA ALA A 105 4.02 -12.94 17.37
C ALA A 105 4.17 -14.18 16.50
N ALA A 106 5.18 -14.23 15.63
CA ALA A 106 5.45 -15.37 14.77
C ALA A 106 5.78 -16.67 15.53
N ARG A 107 6.40 -16.59 16.72
CA ARG A 107 6.70 -17.78 17.54
C ARG A 107 5.52 -18.29 18.35
N MET A 108 4.57 -17.43 18.67
CA MET A 108 3.36 -17.78 19.41
C MET A 108 2.20 -18.19 18.51
N THR A 109 2.24 -17.80 17.24
CA THR A 109 1.12 -17.95 16.32
C THR A 109 1.20 -19.25 15.54
N SER A 110 0.15 -20.07 15.63
CA SER A 110 -0.08 -21.18 14.70
C SER A 110 -0.67 -20.66 13.38
N VAL A 111 -0.38 -21.35 12.27
CA VAL A 111 -0.87 -20.94 10.94
C VAL A 111 -2.41 -20.86 10.87
N PRO A 112 -3.20 -21.76 11.49
CA PRO A 112 -4.65 -21.61 11.55
C PRO A 112 -5.11 -20.36 12.32
N ASN A 113 -4.45 -20.03 13.45
CA ASN A 113 -4.77 -18.83 14.23
C ASN A 113 -4.41 -17.55 13.45
N LEU A 114 -3.33 -17.58 12.66
CA LEU A 114 -2.98 -16.50 11.73
C LEU A 114 -4.05 -16.30 10.66
N ALA A 115 -4.52 -17.39 10.05
CA ALA A 115 -5.57 -17.31 9.04
C ALA A 115 -6.91 -16.84 9.62
N LEU A 116 -7.26 -17.27 10.83
CA LEU A 116 -8.48 -16.83 11.52
C LEU A 116 -8.41 -15.35 11.92
N GLY A 117 -7.35 -14.94 12.62
CA GLY A 117 -7.13 -13.54 13.00
C GLY A 117 -6.99 -12.64 11.77
N GLY A 118 -6.34 -13.16 10.71
CA GLY A 118 -6.20 -12.52 9.42
C GLY A 118 -7.53 -12.26 8.72
N SER A 119 -8.42 -13.25 8.72
CA SER A 119 -9.75 -13.13 8.15
C SER A 119 -10.64 -12.18 8.94
N ILE A 120 -10.57 -12.22 10.28
CA ILE A 120 -11.32 -11.31 11.17
C ILE A 120 -10.85 -9.86 10.98
N GLY A 121 -9.53 -9.62 11.02
CA GLY A 121 -8.96 -8.30 10.76
C GLY A 121 -9.31 -7.80 9.36
N GLY A 122 -9.18 -8.66 8.36
CA GLY A 122 -9.56 -8.38 6.97
C GLY A 122 -11.01 -7.97 6.83
N LEU A 123 -11.94 -8.70 7.45
CA LEU A 123 -13.36 -8.35 7.44
C LEU A 123 -13.62 -6.98 8.09
N PHE A 124 -13.03 -6.70 9.25
CA PHE A 124 -13.19 -5.40 9.90
C PHE A 124 -12.64 -4.26 9.03
N ILE A 125 -11.50 -4.47 8.36
CA ILE A 125 -10.96 -3.49 7.41
C ILE A 125 -11.95 -3.25 6.28
N MET A 126 -12.54 -4.31 5.69
CA MET A 126 -13.52 -4.19 4.60
C MET A 126 -14.79 -3.47 5.05
N ILE A 127 -15.35 -3.81 6.22
CA ILE A 127 -16.54 -3.17 6.77
C ILE A 127 -16.28 -1.70 7.05
N TYR A 128 -15.16 -1.36 7.71
CA TYR A 128 -14.80 0.03 7.97
C TYR A 128 -14.61 0.83 6.67
N SER A 129 -14.03 0.20 5.65
CA SER A 129 -13.86 0.79 4.32
C SER A 129 -15.21 1.04 3.62
N MET A 130 -16.16 0.11 3.72
CA MET A 130 -17.53 0.29 3.23
C MET A 130 -18.25 1.45 3.93
N ILE A 131 -18.16 1.52 5.26
CA ILE A 131 -18.82 2.56 6.06
C ILE A 131 -18.28 3.95 5.70
N ASN A 132 -16.96 4.08 5.49
CA ASN A 132 -16.36 5.35 5.08
C ASN A 132 -16.79 5.77 3.67
N GLY A 133 -16.99 4.82 2.75
CA GLY A 133 -17.59 5.11 1.45
C GLY A 133 -16.76 6.01 0.52
N GLY A 134 -15.47 6.23 0.81
CA GLY A 134 -14.62 7.19 0.10
C GLY A 134 -14.36 6.83 -1.36
N TYR A 135 -14.37 7.85 -2.22
CA TYR A 135 -13.92 7.77 -3.61
C TYR A 135 -12.76 8.75 -3.79
N SER A 136 -11.71 8.32 -4.48
CA SER A 136 -10.61 9.19 -4.86
C SER A 136 -10.55 9.32 -6.38
N TYR A 137 -10.27 10.53 -6.83
CA TYR A 137 -10.00 10.79 -8.24
C TYR A 137 -8.55 10.43 -8.54
N ASP A 138 -8.36 9.58 -9.55
CA ASP A 138 -7.04 9.24 -10.05
C ASP A 138 -6.68 10.20 -11.19
N PHE A 139 -5.69 11.06 -10.97
CA PHE A 139 -5.27 12.05 -11.96
C PHE A 139 -4.65 11.43 -13.22
N ILE A 140 -4.19 10.17 -13.13
CA ILE A 140 -3.52 9.49 -14.23
C ILE A 140 -4.56 8.79 -15.12
N ASP A 141 -5.52 8.10 -14.50
CA ASP A 141 -6.53 7.35 -15.24
C ASP A 141 -7.79 8.20 -15.54
N GLY A 142 -7.90 9.41 -14.99
CA GLY A 142 -9.04 10.32 -15.20
C GLY A 142 -10.36 9.80 -14.64
N THR A 143 -10.32 8.80 -13.74
CA THR A 143 -11.49 8.07 -13.24
C THR A 143 -11.63 8.18 -11.73
N TYR A 144 -12.86 8.04 -11.24
CA TYR A 144 -13.16 7.91 -9.82
C TYR A 144 -13.14 6.43 -9.42
N ALA A 145 -12.23 6.07 -8.53
CA ALA A 145 -12.14 4.73 -7.98
C ALA A 145 -12.64 4.70 -6.54
N PHE A 146 -13.29 3.61 -6.15
CA PHE A 146 -13.65 3.38 -4.76
C PHE A 146 -12.40 3.07 -3.94
N THR A 147 -12.10 3.90 -2.94
CA THR A 147 -10.97 3.70 -2.02
C THR A 147 -11.41 3.44 -0.59
N GLY A 148 -12.68 3.68 -0.28
CA GLY A 148 -13.28 3.52 1.03
C GLY A 148 -12.53 4.31 2.10
N ALA A 149 -11.93 3.63 3.07
CA ALA A 149 -11.14 4.27 4.12
C ALA A 149 -9.64 4.47 3.76
N PHE A 150 -9.22 4.04 2.57
CA PHE A 150 -7.84 4.24 2.11
C PHE A 150 -7.72 5.48 1.22
N ALA A 151 -6.49 5.96 1.10
CA ALA A 151 -6.15 7.07 0.22
C ALA A 151 -5.65 6.61 -1.17
N SER A 152 -5.74 5.31 -1.49
CA SER A 152 -5.46 4.80 -2.83
C SER A 152 -6.17 3.48 -3.11
N LYS A 153 -6.66 3.30 -4.35
CA LYS A 153 -7.29 2.05 -4.83
C LYS A 153 -6.39 0.82 -4.66
N ASN A 154 -5.07 0.99 -4.84
CA ASN A 154 -4.10 -0.09 -4.66
C ASN A 154 -4.00 -0.56 -3.21
N GLN A 155 -4.18 0.34 -2.22
CA GLN A 155 -4.14 -0.01 -0.81
C GLN A 155 -5.38 -0.83 -0.42
N LEU A 156 -6.56 -0.41 -0.87
CA LEU A 156 -7.80 -1.17 -0.65
C LEU A 156 -7.70 -2.56 -1.27
N GLY A 157 -7.27 -2.65 -2.53
CA GLY A 157 -7.15 -3.93 -3.22
C GLY A 157 -6.08 -4.84 -2.60
N TYR A 158 -4.94 -4.30 -2.13
CA TYR A 158 -3.94 -5.08 -1.39
C TYR A 158 -4.53 -5.71 -0.11
N GLN A 159 -5.25 -4.93 0.69
CA GLN A 159 -5.87 -5.43 1.92
C GLN A 159 -7.00 -6.42 1.64
N ALA A 160 -7.77 -6.20 0.57
CA ALA A 160 -8.79 -7.15 0.12
C ALA A 160 -8.17 -8.49 -0.31
N THR A 161 -7.06 -8.47 -1.05
CA THR A 161 -6.32 -9.68 -1.44
C THR A 161 -5.81 -10.45 -0.23
N LEU A 162 -5.23 -9.78 0.77
CA LEU A 162 -4.80 -10.45 2.01
C LEU A 162 -5.98 -11.13 2.74
N ALA A 163 -7.12 -10.43 2.85
CA ALA A 163 -8.32 -10.98 3.47
C ALA A 163 -8.84 -12.22 2.72
N ILE A 164 -8.81 -12.21 1.38
CA ILE A 164 -9.16 -13.37 0.53
C ILE A 164 -8.21 -14.54 0.79
N ILE A 165 -6.89 -14.32 0.82
CA ILE A 165 -5.92 -15.40 1.05
C ILE A 165 -6.13 -16.05 2.42
N PHE A 166 -6.30 -15.26 3.49
CA PHE A 166 -6.54 -15.80 4.82
C PHE A 166 -7.84 -16.59 4.91
N SER A 167 -8.92 -16.09 4.32
CA SER A 167 -10.22 -16.73 4.36
C SER A 167 -10.27 -18.01 3.52
N LEU A 168 -9.69 -18.01 2.32
CA LEU A 168 -9.57 -19.22 1.49
C LEU A 168 -8.69 -20.29 2.14
N SER A 169 -7.67 -19.89 2.91
CA SER A 169 -6.86 -20.84 3.69
C SER A 169 -7.70 -21.60 4.73
N LEU A 170 -8.65 -20.92 5.38
CA LEU A 170 -9.58 -21.56 6.33
C LEU A 170 -10.55 -22.52 5.64
N ILE A 171 -11.03 -22.16 4.44
CA ILE A 171 -11.97 -22.96 3.66
C ILE A 171 -11.29 -24.22 3.11
N GLY A 172 -10.11 -24.06 2.49
CA GLY A 172 -9.50 -25.10 1.68
C GLY A 172 -8.43 -25.94 2.38
N LEU A 173 -7.75 -25.41 3.41
CA LEU A 173 -6.54 -26.01 3.96
C LEU A 173 -6.72 -26.57 5.37
N PHE A 174 -7.36 -25.82 6.28
CA PHE A 174 -7.31 -26.12 7.71
C PHE A 174 -8.48 -26.96 8.27
N ARG A 175 -9.35 -27.53 7.42
CA ARG A 175 -10.56 -28.28 7.84
C ARG A 175 -11.31 -27.58 8.98
N ALA A 176 -11.49 -26.26 8.85
CA ALA A 176 -12.09 -25.44 9.88
C ALA A 176 -13.55 -25.88 10.17
N PRO A 177 -14.07 -25.67 11.39
CA PRO A 177 -15.45 -26.01 11.70
C PRO A 177 -16.42 -25.19 10.85
N ARG A 178 -17.60 -25.75 10.54
CA ARG A 178 -18.63 -25.13 9.70
C ARG A 178 -18.87 -23.62 9.95
N PRO A 179 -19.04 -23.12 11.19
CA PRO A 179 -19.23 -21.69 11.42
C PRO A 179 -18.05 -20.82 10.95
N VAL A 180 -16.81 -21.30 11.12
CA VAL A 180 -15.61 -20.59 10.65
C VAL A 180 -15.53 -20.59 9.13
N VAL A 181 -15.93 -21.70 8.49
CA VAL A 181 -16.00 -21.77 7.02
C VAL A 181 -17.03 -20.80 6.46
N ILE A 182 -18.24 -20.75 7.04
CA ILE A 182 -19.30 -19.79 6.64
C ILE A 182 -18.79 -18.35 6.78
N PHE A 183 -18.17 -18.03 7.92
CA PHE A 183 -17.55 -16.74 8.15
C PHE A 183 -16.47 -16.40 7.11
N ALA A 184 -15.61 -17.36 6.77
CA ALA A 184 -14.56 -17.18 5.77
C ALA A 184 -15.14 -16.95 4.36
N VAL A 185 -16.22 -17.66 4.00
CA VAL A 185 -16.93 -17.44 2.73
C VAL A 185 -17.50 -16.03 2.66
N ILE A 186 -18.17 -15.57 3.72
CA ILE A 186 -18.71 -14.20 3.81
C ILE A 186 -17.58 -13.17 3.63
N THR A 187 -16.46 -13.36 4.34
CA THR A 187 -15.29 -12.48 4.25
C THR A 187 -14.74 -12.46 2.82
N THR A 188 -14.60 -13.62 2.17
CA THR A 188 -14.12 -13.74 0.79
C THR A 188 -15.03 -12.96 -0.17
N VAL A 189 -16.35 -13.14 -0.07
CA VAL A 189 -17.33 -12.49 -0.95
C VAL A 189 -17.30 -10.97 -0.78
N ILE A 190 -17.26 -10.49 0.47
CA ILE A 190 -17.17 -9.06 0.79
C ILE A 190 -15.88 -8.45 0.23
N SER A 191 -14.73 -9.10 0.48
CA SER A 191 -13.43 -8.63 -0.01
C SER A 191 -13.36 -8.64 -1.53
N ALA A 192 -13.85 -9.69 -2.19
CA ALA A 192 -13.89 -9.78 -3.65
C ALA A 192 -14.75 -8.65 -4.24
N ARG A 193 -15.94 -8.40 -3.68
CA ARG A 193 -16.81 -7.30 -4.11
C ARG A 193 -16.13 -5.94 -4.01
N LEU A 194 -15.44 -5.66 -2.89
CA LEU A 194 -14.72 -4.40 -2.72
C LEU A 194 -13.54 -4.26 -3.67
N MET A 195 -12.84 -5.35 -3.94
CA MET A 195 -11.77 -5.38 -4.91
C MET A 195 -12.28 -5.04 -6.31
N PHE A 196 -13.41 -5.61 -6.75
CA PHE A 196 -14.04 -5.27 -8.03
C PHE A 196 -14.48 -3.80 -8.09
N LEU A 197 -15.03 -3.25 -7.00
CA LEU A 197 -15.43 -1.84 -6.95
C LEU A 197 -14.25 -0.87 -6.98
N SER A 198 -13.05 -1.31 -6.54
CA SER A 198 -11.85 -0.47 -6.53
C SER A 198 -11.24 -0.23 -7.91
N ASP A 199 -11.69 -0.98 -8.93
CA ASP A 199 -11.22 -0.90 -10.33
C ASP A 199 -9.69 -0.90 -10.47
N SER A 200 -9.01 -1.59 -9.57
CA SER A 200 -7.56 -1.65 -9.53
C SER A 200 -7.08 -2.87 -10.33
N ALA A 201 -6.76 -2.67 -11.60
CA ALA A 201 -6.15 -3.69 -12.47
C ALA A 201 -4.93 -4.37 -11.80
N THR A 202 -4.11 -3.58 -11.09
CA THR A 202 -2.97 -4.07 -10.32
C THR A 202 -3.39 -5.01 -9.18
N SER A 203 -4.49 -4.69 -8.50
CA SER A 203 -5.00 -5.52 -7.41
C SER A 203 -5.65 -6.81 -7.90
N LEU A 204 -6.32 -6.78 -9.06
CA LEU A 204 -6.86 -7.99 -9.67
C LEU A 204 -5.74 -8.94 -10.14
N LEU A 205 -4.70 -8.40 -10.78
CA LEU A 205 -3.51 -9.18 -11.17
C LEU A 205 -2.80 -9.80 -9.98
N THR A 206 -2.54 -9.00 -8.94
CA THR A 206 -1.88 -9.49 -7.72
C THR A 206 -2.76 -10.47 -6.94
N ALA A 207 -4.08 -10.28 -6.93
CA ALA A 207 -5.01 -11.26 -6.38
C ALA A 207 -4.99 -12.58 -7.17
N GLY A 208 -5.04 -12.52 -8.49
CA GLY A 208 -4.93 -13.70 -9.36
C GLY A 208 -3.61 -14.45 -9.14
N ALA A 209 -2.49 -13.73 -9.11
CA ALA A 209 -1.18 -14.30 -8.82
C ALA A 209 -1.11 -14.92 -7.41
N ALA A 210 -1.70 -14.26 -6.41
CA ALA A 210 -1.73 -14.78 -5.05
C ALA A 210 -2.62 -16.04 -4.92
N LEU A 211 -3.76 -16.07 -5.60
CA LEU A 211 -4.63 -17.24 -5.67
C LEU A 211 -3.93 -18.40 -6.39
N ALA A 212 -3.28 -18.13 -7.53
CA ALA A 212 -2.49 -19.12 -8.25
C ALA A 212 -1.38 -19.68 -7.35
N THR A 213 -0.67 -18.81 -6.63
CA THR A 213 0.36 -19.22 -5.66
C THR A 213 -0.25 -20.06 -4.53
N PHE A 214 -1.43 -19.71 -4.03
CA PHE A 214 -2.13 -20.47 -3.00
C PHE A 214 -2.50 -21.89 -3.47
N PHE A 215 -3.11 -22.03 -4.65
CA PHE A 215 -3.45 -23.34 -5.21
C PHE A 215 -2.20 -24.16 -5.51
N LEU A 216 -1.16 -23.52 -6.05
CA LEU A 216 0.11 -24.15 -6.35
C LEU A 216 0.79 -24.64 -5.06
N ALA A 217 0.80 -23.83 -4.00
CA ALA A 217 1.31 -24.24 -2.69
C ALA A 217 0.54 -25.46 -2.14
N ARG A 218 -0.79 -25.51 -2.34
CA ARG A 218 -1.63 -26.64 -1.92
C ARG A 218 -1.26 -27.93 -2.65
N ILE A 219 -0.96 -27.85 -3.95
CA ILE A 219 -0.47 -28.98 -4.75
C ILE A 219 0.94 -29.40 -4.28
N ILE A 220 1.84 -28.43 -4.09
CA ILE A 220 3.24 -28.67 -3.70
C ILE A 220 3.34 -29.33 -2.33
N VAL A 221 2.53 -28.90 -1.36
CA VAL A 221 2.54 -29.47 0.00
C VAL A 221 2.00 -30.90 0.03
N ALA A 222 1.17 -31.29 -0.94
CA ALA A 222 0.68 -32.65 -1.08
C ALA A 222 1.72 -33.62 -1.69
N LEU A 223 2.80 -33.13 -2.29
CA LEU A 223 3.86 -33.94 -2.89
C LEU A 223 4.83 -34.51 -1.84
N ALA A 224 5.46 -35.65 -2.16
CA ALA A 224 6.49 -36.24 -1.32
C ALA A 224 7.71 -35.29 -1.17
N PRO A 225 8.52 -35.36 -0.09
CA PRO A 225 9.56 -34.38 0.20
C PRO A 225 10.57 -34.13 -0.93
N MET A 226 10.95 -35.19 -1.67
CA MET A 226 11.86 -35.10 -2.81
C MET A 226 11.19 -34.42 -4.02
N GLN A 227 9.96 -34.83 -4.36
CA GLN A 227 9.16 -34.23 -5.43
C GLN A 227 8.82 -32.77 -5.13
N ARG A 228 8.57 -32.44 -3.87
CA ARG A 228 8.33 -31.08 -3.40
C ARG A 228 9.54 -30.18 -3.64
N ARG A 229 10.75 -30.65 -3.31
CA ARG A 229 11.99 -29.90 -3.59
C ARG A 229 12.17 -29.70 -5.09
N ALA A 230 12.00 -30.75 -5.88
CA ALA A 230 12.09 -30.66 -7.34
C ALA A 230 11.06 -29.69 -7.94
N ALA A 231 9.79 -29.77 -7.51
CA ALA A 231 8.72 -28.89 -7.96
C ALA A 231 8.99 -27.42 -7.61
N VAL A 232 9.44 -27.14 -6.38
CA VAL A 232 9.81 -25.78 -5.97
C VAL A 232 10.99 -25.26 -6.80
N THR A 233 12.04 -26.06 -6.98
CA THR A 233 13.20 -25.66 -7.78
C THR A 233 12.81 -25.36 -9.22
N LEU A 234 11.98 -26.21 -9.83
CA LEU A 234 11.52 -26.07 -11.21
C LEU A 234 10.59 -24.87 -11.40
N LEU A 235 9.74 -24.59 -10.41
CA LEU A 235 8.89 -23.40 -10.41
C LEU A 235 9.70 -22.11 -10.26
N VAL A 236 10.67 -22.08 -9.35
CA VAL A 236 11.51 -20.90 -9.14
C VAL A 236 12.40 -20.65 -10.37
N SER A 237 13.05 -21.68 -10.90
CA SER A 237 13.88 -21.55 -12.11
C SER A 237 13.04 -21.22 -13.34
N GLY A 238 11.87 -21.83 -13.49
CA GLY A 238 10.91 -21.55 -14.55
C GLY A 238 10.38 -20.11 -14.49
N ALA A 239 9.99 -19.64 -13.31
CA ALA A 239 9.55 -18.26 -13.12
C ALA A 239 10.67 -17.26 -13.45
N LEU A 240 11.91 -17.54 -13.03
CA LEU A 240 13.06 -16.71 -13.35
C LEU A 240 13.34 -16.68 -14.86
N ALA A 241 13.33 -17.84 -15.52
CA ALA A 241 13.51 -17.94 -16.96
C ALA A 241 12.41 -17.19 -17.72
N THR A 242 11.16 -17.35 -17.30
CA THR A 242 10.00 -16.66 -17.90
C THR A 242 10.11 -15.15 -17.73
N ALA A 243 10.55 -14.67 -16.55
CA ALA A 243 10.76 -13.26 -16.28
C ALA A 243 11.87 -12.67 -17.17
N ILE A 244 12.99 -13.38 -17.32
CA ILE A 244 14.11 -12.95 -18.19
C ILE A 244 13.66 -12.89 -19.66
N THR A 245 12.93 -13.90 -20.13
CA THR A 245 12.43 -13.95 -21.50
C THR A 245 11.39 -12.86 -21.76
N ALA A 246 10.46 -12.65 -20.82
CA ALA A 246 9.44 -11.60 -20.92
C ALA A 246 10.05 -10.19 -20.93
N TYR A 247 11.10 -9.96 -20.12
CA TYR A 247 11.87 -8.70 -20.14
C TYR A 247 12.55 -8.48 -21.50
N ARG A 248 13.24 -9.50 -22.02
CA ARG A 248 13.93 -9.40 -23.31
C ARG A 248 12.99 -9.25 -24.50
N ALA A 249 11.78 -9.82 -24.42
CA ALA A 249 10.79 -9.76 -25.49
C ALA A 249 9.93 -8.49 -25.49
N GLY A 250 10.15 -7.54 -24.56
CA GLY A 250 9.29 -6.36 -24.44
C GLY A 250 7.84 -6.68 -24.03
N ALA A 251 7.57 -7.90 -23.57
CA ALA A 251 6.23 -8.34 -23.19
C ALA A 251 5.66 -7.55 -22.00
N PHE A 252 6.53 -6.92 -21.21
CA PHE A 252 6.15 -6.05 -20.11
C PHE A 252 5.35 -4.83 -20.58
N ASP A 253 5.78 -4.21 -21.68
CA ASP A 253 5.09 -3.05 -22.27
C ASP A 253 3.76 -3.46 -22.90
N ALA A 254 3.70 -4.63 -23.54
CA ALA A 254 2.47 -5.17 -24.12
C ALA A 254 1.43 -5.53 -23.04
N VAL A 255 1.86 -6.10 -21.91
CA VAL A 255 0.98 -6.38 -20.77
C VAL A 255 0.49 -5.07 -20.16
N LEU A 256 1.36 -4.09 -19.94
CA LEU A 256 0.95 -2.78 -19.42
C LEU A 256 -0.05 -2.06 -20.33
N ALA A 257 0.19 -2.09 -21.65
CA ALA A 257 -0.71 -1.55 -22.66
C ALA A 257 -2.08 -2.26 -22.66
N ALA A 258 -2.11 -3.59 -22.50
CA ALA A 258 -3.36 -4.36 -22.40
C ALA A 258 -4.19 -4.00 -21.15
N PHE A 259 -3.55 -3.48 -20.10
CA PHE A 259 -4.21 -2.93 -18.91
C PHE A 259 -4.43 -1.42 -18.97
N GLY A 260 -4.21 -0.78 -20.12
CA GLY A 260 -4.42 0.65 -20.32
C GLY A 260 -3.45 1.54 -19.54
N LYS A 261 -2.25 1.05 -19.20
CA LYS A 261 -1.23 1.80 -18.45
C LYS A 261 -0.06 2.18 -19.33
N ASP A 262 0.40 3.42 -19.17
CA ASP A 262 1.63 3.90 -19.79
C ASP A 262 2.88 3.20 -19.21
N ALA A 263 3.85 2.92 -20.07
CA ALA A 263 5.15 2.33 -19.72
C ALA A 263 5.97 3.19 -18.71
N THR A 264 5.54 4.43 -18.46
CA THR A 264 6.11 5.31 -17.43
C THR A 264 5.67 4.95 -16.01
N LEU A 265 4.90 3.86 -15.83
CA LEU A 265 4.44 3.33 -14.54
C LEU A 265 3.88 4.45 -13.66
N THR A 266 2.91 5.22 -14.15
CA THR A 266 2.28 6.31 -13.37
C THR A 266 3.25 7.45 -12.98
N GLY A 267 4.17 7.84 -13.88
CA GLY A 267 5.16 8.89 -13.60
C GLY A 267 6.31 8.47 -12.66
N ARG A 268 6.40 7.18 -12.30
CA ARG A 268 7.42 6.67 -11.38
C ARG A 268 8.80 6.54 -12.00
N THR A 269 8.91 6.44 -13.33
CA THR A 269 10.20 6.35 -14.00
C THR A 269 11.11 7.52 -13.65
N TYR A 270 10.57 8.75 -13.64
CA TYR A 270 11.33 9.93 -13.21
C TYR A 270 11.76 9.84 -11.74
N LEU A 271 10.85 9.44 -10.84
CA LEU A 271 11.16 9.29 -9.42
C LEU A 271 12.24 8.22 -9.17
N TRP A 272 12.21 7.12 -9.90
CA TRP A 272 13.24 6.07 -9.81
C TRP A 272 14.59 6.57 -10.31
N ASN A 273 14.63 7.33 -11.41
CA ASN A 273 15.87 7.93 -11.90
C ASN A 273 16.48 8.87 -10.87
N GLN A 274 15.67 9.75 -10.26
CA GLN A 274 16.13 10.60 -9.16
C GLN A 274 16.61 9.78 -7.95
N ALA A 275 15.91 8.70 -7.59
CA ALA A 275 16.32 7.83 -6.49
C ALA A 275 17.66 7.14 -6.76
N ILE A 276 17.89 6.69 -8.00
CA ILE A 276 19.16 6.07 -8.43
C ILE A 276 20.29 7.09 -8.41
N GLU A 277 20.06 8.30 -8.91
CA GLU A 277 21.05 9.38 -8.91
C GLU A 277 21.47 9.77 -7.49
N ILE A 278 20.49 10.05 -6.62
CA ILE A 278 20.73 10.43 -5.22
C ILE A 278 21.36 9.27 -4.44
N GLY A 279 20.87 8.04 -4.65
CA GLY A 279 21.45 6.84 -4.04
C GLY A 279 22.88 6.56 -4.51
N GLY A 280 23.15 6.80 -5.80
CA GLY A 280 24.45 6.63 -6.43
C GLY A 280 25.52 7.58 -5.89
N ALA A 281 25.14 8.75 -5.39
CA ALA A 281 26.05 9.68 -4.73
C ALA A 281 26.60 9.15 -3.39
N ARG A 282 25.89 8.23 -2.71
CA ARG A 282 26.29 7.64 -1.42
C ARG A 282 26.01 6.14 -1.35
N PRO A 283 26.72 5.31 -2.14
CA PRO A 283 26.35 3.91 -2.35
C PRO A 283 26.59 3.01 -1.14
N ILE A 284 27.53 3.36 -0.26
CA ILE A 284 27.93 2.50 0.88
C ILE A 284 27.06 2.79 2.11
N LEU A 285 27.09 4.03 2.61
CA LEU A 285 26.42 4.42 3.85
C LEU A 285 25.03 5.03 3.63
N GLY A 286 24.74 5.52 2.41
CA GLY A 286 23.52 6.25 2.12
C GLY A 286 23.39 7.54 2.91
N LEU A 287 22.14 7.92 3.20
CA LEU A 287 21.79 9.14 3.94
C LEU A 287 21.46 8.90 5.42
N GLY A 288 21.49 7.64 5.87
CA GLY A 288 20.90 7.21 7.13
C GLY A 288 19.47 6.70 6.99
N TYR A 289 19.03 5.82 7.91
CA TYR A 289 17.70 5.23 7.84
C TYR A 289 16.60 6.30 7.99
N ASN A 290 15.66 6.29 7.04
CA ASN A 290 14.52 7.21 6.98
C ASN A 290 14.88 8.72 7.00
N ALA A 291 16.06 9.08 6.47
CA ALA A 291 16.57 10.45 6.47
C ALA A 291 16.23 11.27 5.21
N PHE A 292 15.64 10.64 4.18
CA PHE A 292 15.36 11.31 2.91
C PHE A 292 14.10 12.20 2.97
N TRP A 293 12.97 11.64 3.40
CA TRP A 293 11.67 12.34 3.45
C TRP A 293 11.54 13.20 4.72
N VAL A 294 12.40 14.20 4.87
CA VAL A 294 12.45 15.12 6.01
C VAL A 294 12.22 16.55 5.54
N ALA A 295 11.29 17.26 6.18
CA ALA A 295 11.00 18.66 5.90
C ALA A 295 12.26 19.53 6.03
N GLY A 296 12.46 20.43 5.06
CA GLY A 296 13.66 21.26 4.97
C GLY A 296 14.84 20.65 4.21
N ARG A 297 14.75 19.38 3.76
CA ARG A 297 15.74 18.82 2.82
C ARG A 297 15.44 19.31 1.40
N PRO A 298 16.39 19.94 0.68
CA PRO A 298 16.15 20.49 -0.66
C PRO A 298 15.60 19.47 -1.67
N ASP A 299 16.17 18.26 -1.73
CA ASP A 299 15.72 17.23 -2.68
C ASP A 299 14.30 16.76 -2.41
N ALA A 300 13.92 16.64 -1.12
CA ALA A 300 12.59 16.20 -0.74
C ALA A 300 11.55 17.29 -1.01
N GLU A 301 11.86 18.54 -0.67
CA GLU A 301 11.00 19.70 -0.94
C GLU A 301 10.78 19.87 -2.45
N ARG A 302 11.85 19.77 -3.25
CA ARG A 302 11.74 19.82 -4.72
C ARG A 302 10.79 18.74 -5.25
N LEU A 303 10.96 17.49 -4.82
CA LEU A 303 10.09 16.40 -5.27
C LEU A 303 8.65 16.55 -4.76
N TRP A 304 8.44 17.07 -3.56
CA TRP A 304 7.09 17.35 -3.09
C TRP A 304 6.41 18.44 -3.91
N ASP A 305 7.14 19.50 -4.26
CA ASP A 305 6.60 20.59 -5.07
C ASP A 305 6.33 20.14 -6.52
N GLU A 306 7.26 19.41 -7.14
CA GLU A 306 7.10 18.85 -8.50
C GLU A 306 5.89 17.92 -8.63
N PHE A 307 5.59 17.15 -7.58
CA PHE A 307 4.46 16.22 -7.56
C PHE A 307 3.22 16.75 -6.82
N TYR A 308 3.18 18.04 -6.47
CA TYR A 308 2.07 18.69 -5.76
C TYR A 308 1.67 17.98 -4.44
N ILE A 309 2.64 17.46 -3.69
CA ILE A 309 2.45 16.75 -2.43
C ILE A 309 2.45 17.74 -1.26
N THR A 310 1.26 18.05 -0.75
CA THR A 310 1.10 19.01 0.37
C THR A 310 1.46 18.43 1.74
N GLY A 311 1.47 17.11 1.88
CA GLY A 311 1.61 16.44 3.19
C GLY A 311 3.01 16.40 3.77
N ARG A 312 4.08 16.55 2.96
CA ARG A 312 5.50 16.56 3.37
C ARG A 312 5.95 15.46 4.36
N THR A 313 5.32 14.28 4.33
CA THR A 313 5.66 13.13 5.19
C THR A 313 6.23 11.93 4.42
N GLY A 314 6.34 12.02 3.10
CA GLY A 314 6.78 10.93 2.23
C GLY A 314 6.27 11.11 0.80
N PHE A 315 6.42 10.07 -0.04
CA PHE A 315 5.91 10.09 -1.40
C PHE A 315 4.58 9.35 -1.54
N ARG A 316 3.54 10.09 -1.89
CA ARG A 316 2.26 9.55 -2.35
C ARG A 316 1.71 10.52 -3.39
N LEU A 317 1.41 10.01 -4.58
CA LEU A 317 0.75 10.81 -5.61
C LEU A 317 -0.55 11.38 -5.02
N PRO A 318 -0.80 12.69 -5.17
CA PRO A 318 -2.05 13.29 -4.75
C PRO A 318 -3.19 12.54 -5.43
N GLN A 319 -4.21 12.15 -4.66
CA GLN A 319 -5.50 11.74 -5.19
C GLN A 319 -6.53 12.62 -4.51
N SER A 320 -7.26 13.43 -5.28
CA SER A 320 -8.25 14.32 -4.70
C SER A 320 -9.39 13.46 -4.16
N SER A 321 -9.56 13.46 -2.84
CA SER A 321 -10.65 12.77 -2.18
C SER A 321 -11.87 13.68 -2.30
N GLY A 322 -12.72 13.43 -3.28
CA GLY A 322 -14.02 14.09 -3.38
C GLY A 322 -14.93 13.49 -2.32
N SER A 323 -15.12 14.19 -1.19
CA SER A 323 -16.21 13.86 -0.28
C SER A 323 -17.54 14.04 -1.01
N VAL A 324 -18.20 12.92 -1.30
CA VAL A 324 -19.60 12.84 -1.76
C VAL A 324 -19.92 13.70 -2.99
N LEU A 325 -19.38 13.34 -4.14
CA LEU A 325 -20.15 13.49 -5.38
C LEU A 325 -20.80 12.14 -5.66
N ARG A 326 -22.09 12.03 -5.31
CA ARG A 326 -22.97 10.99 -5.85
C ARG A 326 -22.71 10.94 -7.36
N ARG A 327 -22.50 9.74 -7.92
CA ARG A 327 -22.41 9.52 -9.36
C ARG A 327 -23.39 10.46 -10.07
N PRO A 328 -22.97 11.23 -11.10
CA PRO A 328 -23.95 11.83 -11.98
C PRO A 328 -24.81 10.69 -12.49
N ARG A 329 -26.11 10.70 -12.16
CA ARG A 329 -27.04 9.83 -12.87
C ARG A 329 -26.90 10.19 -14.36
N PRO A 330 -26.89 9.23 -15.28
CA PRO A 330 -27.07 9.56 -16.68
C PRO A 330 -28.50 10.12 -16.80
N SER A 331 -28.64 11.44 -16.72
CA SER A 331 -29.89 12.11 -17.00
C SER A 331 -30.07 12.10 -18.52
N GLY A 332 -30.78 11.08 -18.99
CA GLY A 332 -31.49 11.17 -20.26
C GLY A 332 -32.59 12.23 -20.13
N ALA A 333 -32.41 13.36 -20.80
CA ALA A 333 -33.46 14.28 -21.23
C ALA A 333 -32.87 15.14 -22.36
N ARG A 334 -33.20 14.78 -23.62
CA ARG A 334 -33.98 15.60 -24.58
C ARG A 334 -33.41 17.02 -24.78
N ARG A 335 -32.81 17.29 -25.95
CA ARG A 335 -33.44 17.97 -27.10
C ARG A 335 -34.27 19.18 -26.68
N ASP A 336 -33.78 20.37 -27.01
CA ASP A 336 -34.49 21.54 -27.58
C ASP A 336 -33.40 22.62 -27.78
N ILE A 337 -32.89 22.85 -29.00
CA ILE A 337 -33.39 23.84 -29.98
C ILE A 337 -33.76 25.17 -29.31
N CYS A 338 -32.89 26.17 -29.46
CA CYS A 338 -33.29 27.53 -29.80
C CYS A 338 -32.10 28.26 -30.46
N ASP A 339 -32.24 28.47 -31.76
CA ASP A 339 -31.62 29.54 -32.54
C ASP A 339 -31.69 30.88 -31.80
N LEU A 340 -30.65 31.71 -31.94
CA LEU A 340 -30.81 33.13 -32.28
C LEU A 340 -29.52 33.68 -32.91
N ARG A 341 -29.72 34.15 -34.15
CA ARG A 341 -28.82 34.79 -35.12
C ARG A 341 -27.86 35.87 -34.57
N ALA A 342 -26.65 35.82 -35.13
CA ALA A 342 -25.90 36.89 -35.82
C ALA A 342 -26.23 38.37 -35.55
N SER A 343 -25.20 39.15 -35.21
CA SER A 343 -24.84 40.41 -35.89
C SER A 343 -23.54 41.05 -35.34
N SER A 344 -22.73 41.61 -36.26
CA SER A 344 -21.55 42.50 -36.11
C SER A 344 -20.28 41.91 -35.47
N GLY A 345 -19.06 41.99 -36.01
CA GLY A 345 -18.46 42.77 -37.11
C GLY A 345 -17.11 43.36 -36.61
N LEU A 346 -16.01 43.17 -37.36
CA LEU A 346 -14.65 43.78 -37.20
C LEU A 346 -13.76 43.19 -36.08
N ALA A 347 -12.44 43.00 -36.20
CA ALA A 347 -11.46 43.19 -37.28
C ALA A 347 -10.21 42.32 -37.00
N HIS A 348 -9.45 42.00 -38.05
CA HIS A 348 -8.14 41.35 -37.99
C HIS A 348 -7.10 42.22 -37.26
N ALA A 349 -6.38 41.63 -36.30
CA ALA A 349 -5.02 42.02 -35.95
C ALA A 349 -4.25 40.78 -35.48
N GLY A 350 -3.19 40.42 -36.21
CA GLY A 350 -2.36 39.25 -35.95
C GLY A 350 -1.47 39.43 -34.73
N ALA A 351 -1.36 38.37 -33.93
CA ALA A 351 -0.26 38.17 -32.99
C ALA A 351 0.22 36.71 -33.13
N ARG A 352 1.48 36.55 -33.52
CA ARG A 352 2.14 35.24 -33.59
C ARG A 352 2.33 34.72 -32.16
N CYS A 353 1.66 33.63 -31.81
CA CYS A 353 1.98 32.83 -30.63
C CYS A 353 2.93 31.71 -31.06
N GLY A 354 4.17 31.75 -30.56
CA GLY A 354 5.08 30.61 -30.62
C GLY A 354 4.54 29.46 -29.76
N GLN A 355 4.44 28.27 -30.36
CA GLN A 355 4.03 27.03 -29.70
C GLN A 355 5.04 26.64 -28.62
N SER A 356 4.57 26.49 -27.38
CA SER A 356 5.11 25.51 -26.43
C SER A 356 3.97 24.55 -26.07
N GLU A 357 3.78 23.53 -26.90
CA GLU A 357 2.92 22.39 -26.61
C GLU A 357 3.62 21.55 -25.53
N TRP A 358 3.04 21.41 -24.33
CA TRP A 358 3.21 20.21 -23.50
C TRP A 358 2.20 20.10 -22.35
N PHE A 359 1.44 21.14 -21.98
CA PHE A 359 0.26 21.00 -21.12
C PHE A 359 -0.76 22.08 -21.46
N GLY A 360 -1.89 21.69 -22.06
CA GLY A 360 -2.95 22.61 -22.48
C GLY A 360 -3.74 23.17 -21.30
N ARG A 361 -3.43 24.42 -20.90
CA ARG A 361 -4.39 25.55 -20.73
C ARG A 361 -3.60 26.84 -20.39
N PRO A 362 -4.03 28.00 -20.91
CA PRO A 362 -3.27 29.25 -20.79
C PRO A 362 -3.33 29.83 -19.38
N VAL A 363 -2.15 30.19 -18.85
CA VAL A 363 -2.02 31.05 -17.67
C VAL A 363 -2.46 32.45 -18.06
N CYS A 364 -3.64 32.88 -17.62
CA CYS A 364 -3.98 34.31 -17.60
C CYS A 364 -3.08 34.99 -16.58
N ARG A 365 -1.95 35.56 -17.01
CA ARG A 365 -1.21 36.53 -16.21
C ARG A 365 -2.07 37.78 -16.12
N ALA A 366 -2.51 38.13 -14.91
CA ALA A 366 -3.03 39.46 -14.63
C ALA A 366 -1.94 40.49 -14.98
N CYS A 367 -2.26 41.43 -15.86
CA CYS A 367 -1.42 42.60 -16.10
C CYS A 367 -1.53 43.58 -14.91
N PRO A 368 -0.47 44.36 -14.63
CA PRO A 368 -0.42 45.29 -13.51
C PRO A 368 -1.32 46.49 -13.79
N THR A 369 -2.22 46.81 -12.88
CA THR A 369 -2.96 48.08 -12.89
C THR A 369 -2.00 49.23 -12.57
N PHE A 370 -1.69 50.03 -13.58
CA PHE A 370 -1.08 51.35 -13.41
C PHE A 370 -2.16 52.40 -13.08
N SER A 371 -1.69 53.46 -12.44
CA SER A 371 -2.41 54.54 -11.74
C SER A 371 -3.46 55.33 -12.54
N SER A 372 -4.39 55.95 -11.80
CA SER A 372 -4.91 57.27 -12.13
C SER A 372 -5.23 58.07 -10.86
N GLN A 373 -4.65 59.27 -10.80
CA GLN A 373 -4.86 60.34 -9.82
C GLN A 373 -6.28 60.95 -9.89
N VAL A 374 -6.47 61.96 -9.01
CA VAL A 374 -7.49 63.04 -8.94
C VAL A 374 -8.56 62.77 -7.88
N GLY A 375 -8.80 63.61 -6.86
CA GLY A 375 -8.25 64.91 -6.49
C GLY A 375 -9.07 65.51 -5.33
N VAL A 376 -8.55 66.62 -4.78
CA VAL A 376 -9.00 67.47 -3.64
C VAL A 376 -8.38 67.11 -2.30
#